data_AF-J9DY96-F1
#
_entry.id   AF-J9DY96-F1
#
_cell.length_a   1.000
_cell.length_b   1.000
_cell.length_c   1.000
_cell.angle_alpha   90.00
_cell.angle_beta   90.00
_cell.angle_gamma   90.00
#
_symmetry.space_group_name_H-M   'P 1'
#
loop_
_entity.id
_entity.type
_entity.pdbx_description
1 polymer ?
#
loop_
_entity_poly.entity_id
_entity_poly.type
_entity_poly.pdbx_seq_one_letter_code
_entity_poly.pdbx_strand_id
1 'polypeptide(L)'
;MKQQYAEFEELLDPCRNHRAYRMLTANMSAPTVPFIPLLLKDLTFTHEGNKTYFAGLINFEKMHMIANILRGFRQCKYPGMCMTT
;
A
#
# COMPACT_ATOMS: atom_id res chain seq x y z
N MET A 1 -25.96 14.41 6.47
CA MET A 1 -24.95 14.04 7.49
C MET A 1 -24.88 12.52 7.71
N LYS A 2 -25.98 11.82 8.03
CA LYS A 2 -25.97 10.35 8.20
C LYS A 2 -25.48 9.58 6.96
N GLN A 3 -25.94 9.97 5.78
CA GLN A 3 -25.56 9.31 4.52
C GLN A 3 -24.08 9.46 4.19
N GLN A 4 -23.55 10.69 4.23
CA GLN A 4 -22.12 10.94 3.97
C GLN A 4 -21.20 10.22 4.97
N TYR A 5 -21.62 10.10 6.22
CA TYR A 5 -20.87 9.34 7.22
C TYR A 5 -20.84 7.83 6.88
N ALA A 6 -21.97 7.26 6.46
CA ALA A 6 -22.04 5.86 6.02
C ALA A 6 -21.14 5.59 4.81
N GLU A 7 -21.11 6.50 3.82
CA GLU A 7 -20.19 6.41 2.68
C GLU A 7 -18.71 6.39 3.10
N PHE A 8 -18.34 7.17 4.13
CA PHE A 8 -16.98 7.14 4.68
C PHE A 8 -16.67 5.85 5.45
N GLU A 9 -17.64 5.25 6.14
CA GLU A 9 -17.46 3.95 6.79
C GLU A 9 -17.22 2.83 5.77
N GLU A 10 -17.96 2.84 4.65
CA GLU A 10 -17.79 1.87 3.56
C GLU A 10 -16.38 1.90 2.95
N LEU A 11 -15.77 3.08 2.86
CA LEU A 11 -14.39 3.22 2.37
C LEU A 11 -13.37 2.50 3.26
N LEU A 12 -13.66 2.33 4.56
CA LEU A 12 -12.78 1.70 5.53
C LEU A 12 -13.05 0.21 5.73
N ASP A 13 -14.02 -0.38 5.00
CA ASP A 13 -14.37 -1.80 5.09
C ASP A 13 -13.13 -2.70 4.89
N PRO A 14 -12.78 -3.59 5.86
CA PRO A 14 -11.64 -4.48 5.75
C PRO A 14 -11.80 -5.60 4.71
N CYS A 15 -13.01 -5.83 4.18
CA CYS A 15 -13.31 -6.87 3.22
C CYS A 15 -12.36 -6.84 2.01
N ARG A 16 -11.88 -8.03 1.63
CA ARG A 16 -10.96 -8.22 0.50
C ARG A 16 -9.70 -7.36 0.62
N ASN A 17 -9.18 -7.21 1.86
CA ASN A 17 -8.00 -6.44 2.20
C ASN A 17 -8.13 -4.93 1.88
N HIS A 18 -9.19 -4.30 2.39
CA HIS A 18 -9.49 -2.88 2.19
C HIS A 18 -9.62 -2.49 0.71
N ARG A 19 -10.36 -3.30 -0.08
CA ARG A 19 -10.51 -3.10 -1.52
C ARG A 19 -11.07 -1.72 -1.86
N ALA A 20 -12.08 -1.24 -1.13
CA ALA A 20 -12.70 0.05 -1.38
C ALA A 20 -11.68 1.19 -1.25
N TYR A 21 -10.96 1.24 -0.12
CA TYR A 21 -9.86 2.18 0.08
C TYR A 21 -8.78 2.10 -1.02
N ARG A 22 -8.33 0.89 -1.36
CA ARG A 22 -7.30 0.69 -2.40
C ARG A 22 -7.76 1.20 -3.77
N MET A 23 -9.00 0.93 -4.16
CA MET A 23 -9.57 1.44 -5.41
C MET A 23 -9.70 2.97 -5.41
N LEU A 24 -10.08 3.58 -4.28
CA LEU A 24 -10.09 5.03 -4.14
C LEU A 24 -8.68 5.59 -4.38
N THR A 25 -7.68 5.10 -3.65
CA THR A 25 -6.30 5.62 -3.75
C THR A 25 -5.66 5.41 -5.12
N ALA A 26 -6.01 4.33 -5.83
CA ALA A 26 -5.50 4.07 -7.18
C ALA A 26 -5.94 5.12 -8.21
N ASN A 27 -7.03 5.83 -7.94
CA ASN A 27 -7.57 6.89 -8.79
C ASN A 27 -7.20 8.30 -8.33
N MET A 28 -6.44 8.44 -7.23
CA MET A 28 -6.00 9.74 -6.73
C MET A 28 -4.65 10.14 -7.33
N SER A 29 -4.49 11.41 -7.66
CA SER A 29 -3.21 12.00 -8.03
C SER A 29 -2.50 12.58 -6.81
N ALA A 30 -1.17 12.53 -6.81
CA ALA A 30 -0.37 13.24 -5.82
C ALA A 30 -0.64 14.76 -5.86
N PRO A 31 -0.48 15.48 -4.73
CA PRO A 31 -0.06 14.98 -3.43
C PRO A 31 -1.22 14.34 -2.63
N THR A 32 -0.97 13.19 -2.01
CA THR A 32 -1.90 12.51 -1.11
C THR A 32 -1.23 12.08 0.19
N VAL A 33 -2.02 11.97 1.26
CA VAL A 33 -1.59 11.30 2.50
C VAL A 33 -2.30 9.95 2.57
N PRO A 34 -1.56 8.82 2.49
CA PRO A 34 -2.19 7.51 2.56
C PRO A 34 -2.61 7.18 3.99
N PHE A 35 -3.48 6.18 4.12
CA PHE A 35 -3.90 5.63 5.39
C PHE A 35 -2.75 4.78 5.95
N ILE A 36 -1.90 5.45 6.75
CA ILE A 36 -0.67 4.89 7.31
C ILE A 36 -0.86 3.54 8.00
N PRO A 37 -1.93 3.28 8.78
CA PRO A 37 -2.16 1.96 9.36
C PRO A 37 -2.19 0.82 8.33
N LEU A 38 -2.80 1.01 7.17
CA LEU A 38 -2.85 0.01 6.10
C LEU A 38 -1.48 -0.18 5.43
N LEU A 39 -0.71 0.90 5.26
CA LEU A 39 0.66 0.83 4.74
C LEU A 39 1.57 0.03 5.69
N LEU A 40 1.50 0.32 6.99
CA LEU A 40 2.27 -0.40 8.01
C LEU A 40 1.84 -1.86 8.11
N LYS A 41 0.53 -2.14 8.04
CA LYS A 41 0.00 -3.50 7.93
C LYS A 41 0.67 -4.25 6.77
N ASP A 42 0.66 -3.68 5.56
CA ASP A 42 1.24 -4.34 4.38
C ASP A 42 2.75 -4.65 4.56
N LEU A 43 3.51 -3.72 5.16
CA LEU A 43 4.93 -3.92 5.48
C LEU A 43 5.15 -5.03 6.52
N THR A 44 4.36 -5.03 7.61
CA THR A 44 4.44 -6.03 8.67
C THR A 44 4.13 -7.42 8.14
N PHE A 45 3.01 -7.59 7.43
CA PHE A 45 2.63 -8.88 6.85
C PHE A 45 3.66 -9.38 5.82
N THR A 46 4.23 -8.49 5.02
CA THR A 46 5.30 -8.85 4.09
C THR A 46 6.56 -9.29 4.84
N HIS A 47 6.92 -8.61 5.93
CA HIS A 47 8.10 -8.93 6.72
C HIS A 47 7.98 -10.26 7.45
N GLU A 48 6.86 -10.48 8.12
CA GLU A 48 6.61 -11.68 8.94
C GLU A 48 6.27 -12.90 8.07
N GLY A 49 5.54 -12.69 6.97
CA GLY A 49 5.13 -13.77 6.06
C GLY A 49 6.24 -14.31 5.17
N ASN A 50 7.35 -13.59 5.02
CA ASN A 50 8.45 -13.96 4.11
C ASN A 50 9.79 -14.01 4.85
N LYS A 51 10.51 -15.12 4.77
CA LYS A 51 11.88 -15.21 5.33
C LYS A 51 12.82 -14.29 4.58
N THR A 52 13.70 -13.61 5.32
CA THR A 52 14.74 -12.74 4.74
C THR A 52 15.85 -13.55 4.05
N TYR A 53 16.11 -14.77 4.54
CA TYR A 53 17.14 -15.66 4.01
C TYR A 53 16.61 -17.07 3.78
N PHE A 54 17.10 -17.71 2.72
CA PHE A 54 16.94 -19.14 2.45
C PHE A 54 18.33 -19.76 2.24
N ALA A 55 18.70 -20.76 3.04
CA ALA A 55 20.01 -21.41 2.98
C ALA A 55 21.20 -20.40 2.99
N GLY A 56 21.08 -19.32 3.76
CA GLY A 56 22.10 -18.26 3.85
C GLY A 56 22.07 -17.22 2.71
N LEU A 57 21.26 -17.43 1.67
CA LEU A 57 21.09 -16.48 0.56
C LEU A 57 19.95 -15.51 0.83
N ILE A 58 20.08 -14.26 0.38
CA ILE A 58 19.06 -13.23 0.52
C ILE A 58 17.84 -13.59 -0.35
N ASN A 59 16.66 -13.49 0.25
CA ASN A 59 15.39 -13.59 -0.47
C ASN A 59 15.08 -12.28 -1.20
N PHE A 60 15.48 -12.16 -2.47
CA PHE A 60 15.19 -10.98 -3.27
C PHE A 60 13.71 -10.79 -3.61
N GLU A 61 12.89 -11.85 -3.56
CA GLU A 61 11.44 -11.73 -3.76
C GLU A 61 10.81 -10.90 -2.62
N LYS A 62 11.18 -11.19 -1.35
CA LYS A 62 10.78 -10.37 -0.20
C LYS A 62 11.22 -8.91 -0.37
N MET A 63 12.45 -8.69 -0.84
CA MET A 63 12.96 -7.33 -1.06
C MET A 63 12.15 -6.59 -2.13
N HIS A 64 11.74 -7.27 -3.20
CA HIS A 64 10.88 -6.70 -4.22
C HIS A 64 9.48 -6.36 -3.69
N MET A 65 8.89 -7.23 -2.88
CA MET A 65 7.59 -6.97 -2.25
C MET A 65 7.63 -5.70 -1.38
N ILE A 66 8.62 -5.58 -0.50
CA ILE A 66 8.81 -4.39 0.35
C ILE A 66 9.03 -3.15 -0.52
N ALA A 67 9.89 -3.24 -1.54
CA ALA A 67 10.17 -2.12 -2.44
C ALA A 67 8.91 -1.65 -3.19
N ASN A 68 8.02 -2.55 -3.59
CA ASN A 68 6.78 -2.19 -4.26
C ASN A 68 5.83 -1.40 -3.35
N ILE A 69 5.73 -1.78 -2.08
CA ILE A 69 4.95 -1.02 -1.08
C ILE A 69 5.52 0.40 -0.92
N LEU A 70 6.85 0.53 -0.80
CA LEU A 70 7.51 1.83 -0.64
C LEU A 70 7.43 2.70 -1.91
N ARG A 71 7.45 2.10 -3.11
CA ARG A 71 7.22 2.81 -4.36
C ARG A 71 5.81 3.41 -4.41
N GLY A 72 4.80 2.67 -3.95
CA GLY A 72 3.44 3.19 -3.79
C GLY A 72 3.40 4.40 -2.85
N PHE A 73 4.06 4.32 -1.69
CA PHE A 73 4.17 5.47 -0.78
C PHE A 73 4.89 6.67 -1.40
N ARG A 74 5.92 6.45 -2.22
CA ARG A 74 6.61 7.53 -2.95
C ARG A 74 5.68 8.24 -3.94
N GLN A 75 4.78 7.52 -4.60
CA GLN A 75 3.80 8.09 -5.52
C GLN A 75 2.79 9.01 -4.83
N CYS A 76 2.56 8.87 -3.53
CA CYS A 76 1.75 9.82 -2.77
C CYS A 76 2.36 11.24 -2.74
N LYS A 77 3.69 11.36 -2.84
CA LYS A 77 4.38 12.66 -2.79
C LYS A 77 4.57 13.30 -4.16
N TYR A 78 4.79 12.47 -5.18
CA TYR A 78 5.13 12.92 -6.53
C TYR A 78 4.27 12.17 -7.54
N PRO A 79 3.54 12.87 -8.44
CA PRO A 79 2.84 12.19 -9.54
C PRO A 79 3.89 11.45 -10.36
N GLY A 80 3.57 10.24 -10.82
CA GLY A 80 4.52 9.28 -11.38
C GLY A 80 5.60 9.96 -12.22
N MET A 81 6.81 10.05 -11.66
CA MET A 81 7.98 10.46 -12.42
C MET A 81 8.13 9.39 -13.50
N CYS A 82 7.83 9.75 -14.76
CA CYS A 82 8.06 8.89 -15.90
C CYS A 82 9.55 8.51 -15.86
N MET A 83 9.87 7.32 -15.37
CA MET A 83 11.21 6.76 -15.48
C MET A 83 11.29 6.22 -16.90
N THR A 84 11.49 7.12 -17.88
CA THR A 84 12.00 6.71 -19.19
C THR A 84 13.41 6.21 -18.96
N THR A 85 13.59 4.90 -19.08
CA THR A 85 14.87 4.26 -19.34
C THR A 85 14.62 3.17 -20.36
#